data_AF-A0A370GRI7-F1
#
_entry.id   AF-A0A370GRI7-F1
#
_cell.length_a   1.000
_cell.length_b   1.000
_cell.length_c   1.000
_cell.angle_alpha   90.00
_cell.angle_beta   90.00
_cell.angle_gamma   90.00
#
_symmetry.space_group_name_H-M   'P 1'
#
loop_
_entity.id
_entity.type
_entity.pdbx_description
1 polymer ?
#
loop_
_entity_poly.entity_id
_entity_poly.type
_entity_poly.pdbx_seq_one_letter_code
_entity_poly.pdbx_strand_id
1 'polypeptide(L)'
;MDVIPRAYSHAILHTLSITEKGLGLLLNLAPLMIELFILFCLIRLFRLYEQGEIFSLKNVRFIRNLGYALLIGQLINPVYEGLMGVILTMNNPHGHRFASITLDQTNIGIVLTALMVILVSWIMTEGCKLREEQQFTI
;
A
#
# COMPACT_ATOMS: atom_id res chain seq x y z
N MET A 1 26.19 0.38 -26.31
CA MET A 1 26.36 -0.97 -25.71
C MET A 1 27.53 -0.87 -24.75
N ASP A 2 27.24 -0.49 -23.50
CA ASP A 2 28.28 -0.40 -22.46
C ASP A 2 28.70 -1.80 -22.06
N VAL A 3 29.92 -2.16 -22.45
CA VAL A 3 30.54 -3.44 -22.15
C VAL A 3 30.90 -3.43 -20.67
N ILE A 4 30.04 -4.03 -19.84
CA ILE A 4 30.39 -4.34 -18.45
C ILE A 4 31.65 -5.22 -18.50
N PRO A 5 32.79 -4.80 -17.92
CA PRO A 5 34.01 -5.60 -17.95
C PRO A 5 33.75 -6.96 -17.30
N ARG A 6 34.23 -8.07 -17.89
CA ARG A 6 33.99 -9.45 -17.38
C ARG A 6 34.33 -9.64 -15.90
N ALA A 7 35.25 -8.84 -15.35
CA ALA A 7 35.61 -8.81 -13.93
C ALA A 7 34.43 -8.45 -13.01
N TYR A 8 33.48 -7.64 -13.46
CA TYR A 8 32.30 -7.23 -12.69
C TYR A 8 31.09 -8.15 -12.88
N SER A 9 31.05 -8.95 -13.95
CA SER A 9 29.91 -9.82 -14.26
C SER A 9 29.62 -10.84 -13.15
N HIS A 10 30.67 -11.46 -12.58
CA HIS A 10 30.53 -12.37 -11.42
C HIS A 10 30.24 -11.65 -10.09
N ALA A 11 30.61 -10.37 -9.98
CA ALA A 11 30.38 -9.58 -8.78
C ALA A 11 28.97 -8.96 -8.74
N ILE A 12 28.31 -8.78 -9.88
CA ILE A 12 26.94 -8.27 -9.97
C ILE A 12 25.92 -9.42 -10.01
N LEU A 13 26.24 -10.53 -10.69
CA LEU A 13 25.45 -11.77 -10.67
C LEU A 13 25.91 -12.70 -9.54
N HIS A 14 26.09 -12.15 -8.34
CA HIS A 14 26.36 -12.97 -7.17
C HIS A 14 25.06 -13.63 -6.70
N THR A 15 25.15 -14.84 -6.16
CA THR A 15 24.01 -15.47 -5.51
C THR A 15 23.68 -14.62 -4.28
N LEU A 16 22.43 -14.11 -4.19
CA LEU A 16 22.02 -13.29 -3.06
C LEU A 16 22.39 -13.97 -1.73
N SER A 17 23.08 -13.20 -0.89
CA SER A 17 23.43 -13.59 0.46
C SER A 17 22.17 -13.89 1.27
N ILE A 18 22.29 -14.79 2.24
CA ILE A 18 21.22 -15.12 3.19
C ILE A 18 20.73 -13.85 3.92
N THR A 19 21.62 -12.88 4.15
CA THR A 19 21.30 -11.60 4.79
C THR A 19 20.42 -10.70 3.91
N GLU A 20 20.69 -10.64 2.61
CA GLU A 20 19.88 -9.87 1.65
C GLU A 20 18.50 -10.49 1.49
N LYS A 21 18.44 -11.83 1.46
CA LYS A 21 17.18 -12.57 1.46
C LYS A 21 16.37 -12.31 2.74
N GLY A 22 17.01 -12.34 3.91
CA GLY A 22 16.34 -12.08 5.18
C GLY A 22 15.81 -10.65 5.30
N LEU A 23 16.63 -9.66 4.93
CA LEU A 23 16.22 -8.25 4.94
C LEU A 23 15.15 -7.95 3.90
N GLY A 24 15.28 -8.49 2.69
CA GLY A 24 14.29 -8.37 1.63
C GLY A 24 12.96 -9.03 2.03
N LEU A 25 12.99 -10.18 2.71
CA LEU A 25 11.79 -10.82 3.25
C LEU A 25 11.13 -9.91 4.29
N LEU A 26 11.88 -9.42 5.27
CA LEU A 26 11.36 -8.52 6.31
C LEU A 26 10.76 -7.24 5.72
N LEU A 27 11.39 -6.68 4.70
CA LEU A 27 10.89 -5.49 4.02
C LEU A 27 9.58 -5.78 3.26
N ASN A 28 9.45 -6.96 2.63
CA ASN A 28 8.23 -7.40 1.95
C ASN A 28 7.02 -7.61 2.88
N LEU A 29 7.24 -7.84 4.18
CA LEU A 29 6.12 -7.95 5.12
C LEU A 29 5.31 -6.65 5.19
N ALA A 30 5.94 -5.48 5.03
CA ALA A 30 5.25 -4.20 5.12
C ALA A 30 4.15 -4.01 4.06
N PRO A 31 4.43 -4.11 2.74
CA PRO A 31 3.38 -4.00 1.72
C PRO A 31 2.34 -5.13 1.82
N LEU A 32 2.77 -6.35 2.16
CA LEU A 32 1.86 -7.49 2.35
C LEU A 32 0.82 -7.22 3.45
N MET A 33 1.23 -6.63 4.56
CA MET A 33 0.31 -6.27 5.65
C MET A 33 -0.72 -5.22 5.22
N ILE A 34 -0.35 -4.29 4.35
CA ILE A 34 -1.28 -3.28 3.80
C ILE A 34 -2.32 -3.96 2.90
N GLU A 35 -1.89 -4.84 2.01
CA GLU A 35 -2.79 -5.59 1.12
C GLU A 35 -3.78 -6.46 1.91
N LEU A 36 -3.30 -7.19 2.93
CA LEU A 36 -4.16 -7.97 3.82
C LEU A 36 -5.16 -7.09 4.57
N PHE A 37 -4.76 -5.89 4.99
CA PHE A 37 -5.64 -4.95 5.66
C PHE A 37 -6.73 -4.39 4.73
N ILE A 38 -6.39 -4.09 3.47
CA ILE A 38 -7.35 -3.72 2.42
C ILE A 38 -8.39 -4.84 2.24
N LEU A 39 -7.92 -6.08 2.08
CA LEU A 39 -8.79 -7.24 1.91
C LEU A 39 -9.68 -7.46 3.14
N PHE A 40 -9.11 -7.34 4.34
CA PHE A 40 -9.87 -7.42 5.59
C PHE A 40 -10.98 -6.37 5.66
N CYS A 41 -10.69 -5.11 5.27
CA CYS A 41 -11.69 -4.06 5.22
C CYS A 41 -12.81 -4.41 4.23
N LEU A 42 -12.48 -4.90 3.03
CA LEU A 42 -13.46 -5.33 2.02
C LEU A 42 -14.34 -6.47 2.53
N ILE A 43 -13.76 -7.50 3.16
CA ILE A 43 -14.52 -8.62 3.74
C ILE A 43 -15.50 -8.10 4.79
N ARG A 44 -15.07 -7.15 5.64
CA ARG A 44 -15.93 -6.56 6.66
C ARG A 44 -17.06 -5.72 6.06
N LEU A 45 -16.79 -4.95 5.01
CA LEU A 45 -17.81 -4.20 4.27
C LEU A 45 -18.87 -5.12 3.68
N PHE A 46 -18.45 -6.18 2.98
CA PHE A 46 -19.40 -7.12 2.37
C PHE A 46 -20.22 -7.88 3.41
N ARG A 47 -19.65 -8.25 4.56
CA ARG A 47 -20.43 -8.83 5.68
C ARG A 47 -21.48 -7.89 6.24
N LEU A 48 -21.19 -6.59 6.33
CA LEU A 48 -22.19 -5.60 6.77
C LEU A 48 -23.30 -5.42 5.73
N TYR A 49 -22.95 -5.44 4.45
CA TYR A 49 -23.94 -5.39 3.36
C TYR A 49 -24.83 -6.62 3.29
N GLU A 50 -24.27 -7.82 3.53
CA GLU A 50 -25.04 -9.06 3.67
C GLU A 50 -26.10 -8.96 4.77
N GLN A 51 -25.78 -8.26 5.87
CA GLN A 51 -26.69 -8.04 7.00
C GLN A 51 -27.69 -6.90 6.76
N GLY A 52 -27.65 -6.23 5.61
CA GLY A 52 -28.47 -5.06 5.31
C GLY A 52 -28.03 -3.77 6.03
N GLU A 53 -26.90 -3.80 6.76
CA GLU A 53 -26.34 -2.64 7.47
C GLU A 53 -25.54 -1.73 6.51
N ILE A 54 -26.22 -1.12 5.55
CA ILE A 54 -25.58 -0.22 4.56
C ILE A 54 -25.17 1.08 5.26
N PHE A 55 -26.15 1.81 5.80
CA PHE A 55 -25.90 3.04 6.55
C PHE A 55 -25.67 2.67 8.02
N SER A 56 -24.41 2.66 8.43
CA SER A 56 -23.98 2.40 9.81
C SER A 56 -22.63 3.05 10.01
N LEU A 57 -22.38 3.65 11.19
CA LEU A 57 -21.07 4.22 11.52
C LEU A 57 -19.95 3.16 11.48
N LYS A 58 -20.30 1.88 11.68
CA LYS A 58 -19.35 0.76 11.51
C LYS A 58 -18.94 0.61 10.04
N ASN A 59 -19.91 0.63 9.13
CA ASN A 59 -19.68 0.51 7.69
C ASN A 59 -18.81 1.67 7.17
N VAL A 60 -19.19 2.90 7.52
CA VAL A 60 -18.43 4.13 7.24
C VAL A 60 -16.96 4.01 7.64
N ARG A 61 -16.68 3.47 8.84
CA ARG A 61 -15.32 3.30 9.33
C ARG A 61 -14.49 2.37 8.45
N PHE A 62 -15.07 1.28 7.97
CA PHE A 62 -14.36 0.37 7.07
C PHE A 62 -14.15 0.97 5.68
N ILE A 63 -15.09 1.75 5.14
CA ILE A 63 -14.90 2.50 3.89
C ILE A 63 -13.75 3.49 4.05
N ARG A 64 -13.73 4.25 5.15
CA ARG A 64 -12.67 5.22 5.42
C ARG A 64 -11.30 4.56 5.58
N ASN A 65 -11.23 3.46 6.34
CA ASN A 65 -10.00 2.71 6.55
C ASN A 65 -9.49 2.11 5.24
N LEU A 66 -10.38 1.63 4.36
CA LEU A 66 -10.02 1.15 3.02
C LEU A 66 -9.36 2.26 2.20
N GLY A 67 -9.96 3.45 2.19
CA GLY A 67 -9.40 4.62 1.50
C GLY A 67 -8.02 5.02 2.04
N TYR A 68 -7.85 5.08 3.37
CA TYR A 68 -6.54 5.36 3.96
C TYR A 68 -5.49 4.29 3.65
N ALA A 69 -5.87 3.02 3.68
CA ALA A 69 -4.94 1.92 3.36
C ALA A 69 -4.43 2.01 1.91
N LEU A 70 -5.31 2.34 0.96
CA LEU A 70 -4.94 2.57 -0.43
C LEU A 70 -3.98 3.77 -0.58
N LEU A 71 -4.26 4.88 0.09
CA LEU A 71 -3.38 6.07 0.09
C LEU A 71 -2.00 5.77 0.69
N ILE A 72 -1.97 5.13 1.86
CA ILE A 72 -0.74 4.77 2.56
C ILE A 72 0.09 3.81 1.72
N GLY A 73 -0.54 2.83 1.05
CA GLY A 73 0.15 1.93 0.13
C GLY A 73 0.87 2.69 -0.99
N GLN A 74 0.20 3.65 -1.62
CA GLN A 74 0.82 4.46 -2.68
C GLN A 74 1.95 5.34 -2.17
N LEU A 75 1.86 5.88 -0.96
CA LEU A 75 2.91 6.70 -0.35
C LEU A 75 4.13 5.89 0.09
N ILE A 76 3.93 4.65 0.55
CA ILE A 76 5.02 3.78 1.03
C ILE A 76 5.79 3.16 -0.13
N ASN A 77 5.15 2.93 -1.28
CA ASN A 77 5.76 2.24 -2.43
C ASN A 77 7.12 2.83 -2.88
N PRO A 78 7.29 4.16 -3.11
CA PRO A 78 8.58 4.72 -3.51
C PRO A 78 9.68 4.50 -2.48
N VAL A 79 9.33 4.54 -1.19
CA VAL A 79 10.27 4.29 -0.08
C VAL A 79 10.67 2.82 -0.04
N TYR A 80 9.69 1.92 -0.20
CA TYR A 80 9.90 0.48 -0.25
C TYR A 80 10.84 0.10 -1.40
N GLU A 81 10.61 0.61 -2.61
CA GLU A 81 11.47 0.33 -3.76
C GLU A 81 12.89 0.85 -3.58
N GLY A 82 13.04 2.08 -3.06
CA GLY A 82 14.36 2.63 -2.75
C GLY A 82 15.13 1.78 -1.75
N LEU A 83 14.47 1.33 -0.68
CA LEU A 83 15.07 0.43 0.31
C LEU A 83 15.40 -0.95 -0.27
N MET A 84 14.50 -1.51 -1.07
CA MET A 84 14.73 -2.80 -1.72
C MET A 84 15.92 -2.73 -2.68
N GLY A 85 16.04 -1.67 -3.48
CA GLY A 85 17.20 -1.44 -4.34
C GLY A 85 18.51 -1.36 -3.57
N VAL A 86 18.52 -0.67 -2.42
CA VAL A 86 19.69 -0.61 -1.53
C VAL A 86 20.04 -2.00 -0.98
N ILE A 87 19.06 -2.76 -0.47
CA ILE A 87 19.29 -4.10 0.11
C ILE A 87 19.88 -5.04 -0.94
N LEU A 88 19.33 -5.04 -2.16
CA LEU A 88 19.74 -5.93 -3.24
C LEU A 88 21.09 -5.56 -3.86
N THR A 89 21.54 -4.31 -3.69
CA THR A 89 22.80 -3.85 -4.27
C THR A 89 23.87 -3.52 -3.23
N MET A 90 23.62 -3.80 -1.95
CA MET A 90 24.55 -3.46 -0.87
C MET A 90 25.90 -4.17 -0.99
N ASN A 91 25.90 -5.42 -1.48
CA ASN A 91 27.11 -6.21 -1.74
C ASN A 91 27.71 -5.98 -3.12
N ASN A 92 27.13 -5.08 -3.94
CA ASN A 92 27.75 -4.73 -5.22
C ASN A 92 29.02 -3.88 -4.99
N PRO A 93 30.03 -4.05 -5.88
CA PRO A 93 31.24 -3.25 -5.85
C PRO A 93 30.95 -1.74 -6.00
N HIS A 94 31.88 -0.91 -5.54
CA HIS A 94 31.76 0.55 -5.58
C HIS A 94 31.46 1.05 -7.00
N GLY A 95 30.38 1.83 -7.15
CA GLY A 95 29.89 2.29 -8.45
C GLY A 95 28.73 1.47 -9.04
N HIS A 96 28.33 0.36 -8.43
CA HIS A 96 27.20 -0.49 -8.86
C HIS A 96 26.11 -0.66 -7.76
N ARG A 97 26.16 0.19 -6.74
CA ARG A 97 25.09 0.31 -5.74
C ARG A 97 23.99 1.18 -6.34
N PHE A 98 22.80 0.63 -6.48
CA PHE A 98 21.66 1.34 -7.04
C PHE A 98 20.64 1.63 -5.93
N ALA A 99 20.48 2.91 -5.64
CA ALA A 99 19.38 3.43 -4.86
C ALA A 99 18.62 4.41 -5.74
N SER A 100 17.54 3.95 -6.38
CA SER A 100 16.66 4.82 -7.17
C SER A 100 15.34 4.95 -6.42
N ILE A 101 15.04 6.17 -5.98
CA ILE A 101 13.70 6.52 -5.53
C ILE A 101 13.03 7.19 -6.73
N THR A 102 12.14 6.48 -7.39
CA THR A 102 11.37 7.01 -8.52
C THR A 102 9.93 7.24 -8.08
N LEU A 103 9.42 8.44 -8.37
CA LEU A 103 8.00 8.75 -8.18
C LEU A 103 7.12 8.23 -9.32
N ASP A 104 7.75 7.82 -10.43
CA ASP A 104 7.12 7.29 -11.65
C ASP A 104 6.20 6.10 -11.37
N GLN A 105 6.51 5.30 -10.36
CA GLN A 105 5.75 4.10 -10.00
C GLN A 105 4.49 4.40 -9.17
N THR A 106 4.29 5.66 -8.76
CA THR A 106 3.08 6.03 -8.00
C THR A 106 1.88 6.03 -8.93
N ASN A 107 0.90 5.17 -8.65
CA ASN A 107 -0.30 5.10 -9.46
C ASN A 107 -1.29 6.20 -9.03
N ILE A 108 -1.31 7.30 -9.78
CA ILE A 108 -2.21 8.44 -9.56
C ILE A 108 -3.68 8.00 -9.57
N GLY A 109 -4.03 6.99 -10.39
CA GLY A 109 -5.39 6.42 -10.42
C GLY A 109 -5.79 5.85 -9.07
N ILE A 110 -4.91 5.08 -8.42
CA ILE A 110 -5.16 4.50 -7.09
C ILE A 110 -5.26 5.60 -6.03
N VAL A 111 -4.40 6.63 -6.09
CA VAL A 111 -4.48 7.79 -5.19
C VAL A 111 -5.84 8.49 -5.32
N LEU A 112 -6.30 8.73 -6.55
CA LEU A 112 -7.59 9.34 -6.80
C LEU A 112 -8.74 8.44 -6.29
N THR A 113 -8.68 7.13 -6.55
CA THR A 113 -9.65 6.17 -6.01
C THR A 113 -9.71 6.23 -4.49
N ALA A 114 -8.56 6.27 -3.82
CA ALA A 114 -8.48 6.35 -2.37
C ALA A 114 -9.13 7.64 -1.82
N LEU A 115 -8.86 8.79 -2.46
CA LEU A 115 -9.50 10.06 -2.12
C LEU A 115 -11.02 10.01 -2.31
N MET A 116 -11.48 9.42 -3.42
CA MET A 116 -12.92 9.23 -3.67
C MET A 116 -13.56 8.32 -2.62
N VAL A 117 -12.91 7.22 -2.24
CA VAL A 117 -13.40 6.31 -1.18
C VAL A 117 -13.51 7.04 0.16
N ILE A 118 -12.52 7.88 0.52
CA ILE A 118 -12.57 8.71 1.73
C ILE A 118 -13.71 9.72 1.65
N LEU A 119 -13.89 10.39 0.51
CA LEU A 119 -14.98 11.33 0.30
C LEU A 119 -16.35 10.64 0.47
N VAL A 120 -16.52 9.46 -0.12
CA VAL A 120 -17.74 8.64 0.04
C VAL A 120 -17.97 8.29 1.50
N SER A 121 -16.92 7.94 2.26
CA SER A 121 -17.04 7.68 3.70
C SER A 121 -17.56 8.91 4.47
N TRP A 122 -17.14 10.12 4.08
CA TRP A 122 -17.61 11.36 4.69
C TRP A 122 -19.07 11.63 4.35
N ILE A 123 -19.44 11.53 3.06
CA ILE A 123 -20.84 11.67 2.61
C ILE A 123 -21.76 10.69 3.34
N MET A 124 -21.30 9.44 3.49
CA MET A 124 -22.07 8.41 4.17
C MET A 124 -22.17 8.66 5.69
N THR A 125 -21.19 9.33 6.29
CA THR A 125 -21.26 9.79 7.69
C THR A 125 -22.39 10.80 7.86
N GLU A 126 -22.48 11.79 6.98
CA GLU A 126 -23.56 12.78 7.01
C GLU A 126 -24.92 12.12 6.78
N GLY A 127 -25.01 11.16 5.85
CA GLY A 127 -26.22 10.35 5.66
C GLY A 127 -26.64 9.56 6.91
N CYS A 128 -25.68 9.05 7.69
CA CYS A 128 -25.99 8.38 8.96
C CYS A 128 -26.56 9.35 10.01
N LYS A 129 -26.01 10.57 10.11
CA LYS A 129 -26.49 11.60 11.04
C LYS A 129 -27.91 12.06 10.71
N LEU A 130 -28.18 12.34 9.44
CA LEU A 130 -29.51 12.77 8.98
C LEU A 130 -30.59 11.75 9.34
N ARG A 131 -30.28 10.46 9.19
CA ARG A 131 -31.22 9.39 9.55
C ARG A 131 -31.46 9.29 11.06
N GLU A 132 -30.44 9.55 11.87
CA GLU A 132 -30.59 9.58 13.33
C GLU A 132 -31.50 10.73 13.76
N GLU A 133 -31.33 11.93 13.18
CA GLU A 133 -32.18 13.11 13.45
C GLU A 133 -33.65 12.88 13.05
N GLN A 134 -33.91 12.23 11.91
CA GLN A 134 -35.27 11.93 11.45
C GLN A 134 -36.02 10.93 12.34
N GLN A 135 -35.31 10.10 13.13
CA GLN A 135 -35.95 9.18 14.08
C GLN A 135 -36.48 9.88 15.33
N PHE A 136 -36.05 11.12 15.62
CA PHE A 136 -36.45 11.87 16.82
C PHE A 136 -37.49 12.97 16.56
N THR A 137 -37.93 13.14 15.30
CA THR A 137 -39.04 14.05 14.96
C THR A 137 -40.33 13.24 14.83
N ILE A 138 -41.07 13.11 15.94
CA ILE A 138 -42.48 12.70 15.95
C ILE A 138 -43.34 13.96 16.04
#